data_AF-A0A7C7I1F6-F1
#
_entry.id   AF-A0A7C7I1F6-F1
#
_cell.length_a   1.000
_cell.length_b   1.000
_cell.length_c   1.000
_cell.angle_alpha   90.00
_cell.angle_beta   90.00
_cell.angle_gamma   90.00
#
_symmetry.space_group_name_H-M   'P 1'
#
loop_
_entity.id
_entity.type
_entity.pdbx_description
1 polymer ?
#
loop_
_entity_poly.entity_id
_entity_poly.type
_entity_poly.pdbx_seq_one_letter_code
_entity_poly.pdbx_strand_id
1 'polypeptide(L)'
;MNNLIGENEGDWGKIFEKYSLSHVPNGHAIADMAIENYIEMRDSVNNPNFKKRRQLELELEQKFPDKFIPRYSMVSFHQIPYADVYRRGAIQFDLMNKFMAGEISETELHTTILEQLQPIT
;
A
#
# COMPACT_ATOMS: atom_id res chain seq x y z
N MET A 1 15.83 4.76 13.89
CA MET A 1 17.12 5.45 14.13
C MET A 1 17.86 4.87 15.33
N ASN A 2 17.23 4.72 16.50
CA ASN A 2 17.87 4.13 17.70
C ASN A 2 18.51 2.76 17.46
N ASN A 3 17.84 1.86 16.71
CA ASN A 3 18.41 0.56 16.35
C ASN A 3 19.71 0.70 15.54
N LEU A 4 19.73 1.60 14.54
CA LEU A 4 20.93 1.88 13.74
C LEU A 4 22.06 2.47 14.59
N ILE A 5 21.74 3.30 15.59
CA ILE A 5 22.76 3.85 16.50
C ILE A 5 23.44 2.72 17.29
N GLY A 6 22.66 1.76 17.80
CA GLY A 6 23.18 0.60 18.53
C GLY A 6 24.02 -0.33 17.64
N GLU A 7 23.54 -0.63 16.43
CA GLU A 7 24.19 -1.56 15.49
C GLU A 7 25.50 -1.04 14.88
N ASN A 8 25.70 0.29 14.86
CA ASN A 8 26.86 0.90 14.20
C ASN A 8 27.77 1.63 15.20
N GLU A 9 27.63 1.37 16.50
CA GLU A 9 28.53 1.83 17.58
C GLU A 9 28.83 3.36 17.55
N GLY A 10 27.87 4.16 17.10
CA GLY A 10 28.05 5.62 16.99
C GLY A 10 28.84 6.10 15.76
N ASP A 11 29.11 5.26 14.76
CA ASP A 11 29.59 5.67 13.44
C ASP A 11 28.49 6.44 12.70
N TRP A 12 28.43 7.75 12.93
CA TRP A 12 27.41 8.63 12.38
C TRP A 12 27.38 8.63 10.85
N GLY A 13 28.52 8.42 10.18
CA GLY A 13 28.57 8.31 8.72
C GLY A 13 27.72 7.14 8.22
N LYS A 14 27.97 5.94 8.77
CA LYS A 14 27.20 4.73 8.41
C LYS A 14 25.75 4.80 8.87
N ILE A 15 25.49 5.40 10.04
CA ILE A 15 24.12 5.56 10.56
C ILE A 15 23.30 6.41 9.60
N PHE A 16 23.83 7.57 9.17
CA PHE A 16 23.11 8.46 8.25
C PHE A 16 22.93 7.83 6.87
N GLU A 17 23.94 7.12 6.37
CA GLU A 17 23.84 6.38 5.11
C GLU A 17 22.72 5.34 5.17
N LYS A 18 22.77 4.41 6.13
CA LYS A 18 21.75 3.36 6.30
C LYS A 18 20.35 3.93 6.56
N TYR A 19 20.26 4.98 7.36
CA TYR A 19 18.99 5.64 7.63
C TYR A 19 18.40 6.22 6.34
N SER A 20 19.20 6.96 5.58
CA SER A 20 18.77 7.64 4.36
C SER A 20 18.34 6.65 3.28
N LEU A 21 19.09 5.54 3.12
CA LEU A 21 18.75 4.47 2.17
C LEU A 21 17.33 3.93 2.35
N SER A 22 16.84 3.84 3.60
CA SER A 22 15.48 3.37 3.90
C SER A 22 14.46 4.52 4.02
N HIS A 23 14.81 5.63 4.68
CA HIS A 23 13.84 6.68 5.00
C HIS A 23 13.50 7.59 3.81
N VAL A 24 14.45 7.83 2.89
CA VAL A 24 14.18 8.69 1.73
C VAL A 24 13.07 8.09 0.83
N PRO A 25 13.13 6.81 0.42
CA PRO A 25 12.04 6.19 -0.34
C PRO A 25 10.70 6.22 0.39
N ASN A 26 10.69 5.95 1.69
CA ASN A 26 9.47 5.98 2.50
C ASN A 26 8.89 7.40 2.62
N GLY A 27 9.75 8.42 2.73
CA GLY A 27 9.35 9.82 2.76
C GLY A 27 8.71 10.28 1.45
N HIS A 28 9.28 9.89 0.31
CA HIS A 28 8.65 10.15 -1.00
C HIS A 28 7.30 9.43 -1.13
N ALA A 29 7.25 8.14 -0.77
CA ALA A 29 6.04 7.34 -0.90
C ALA A 29 4.85 7.91 -0.11
N ILE A 30 5.06 8.35 1.14
CA ILE A 30 3.96 8.95 1.92
C ILE A 30 3.55 10.33 1.39
N ALA A 31 4.49 11.11 0.85
CA ALA A 31 4.18 12.38 0.21
C ALA A 31 3.30 12.19 -1.03
N ASP A 32 3.65 11.23 -1.90
CA ASP A 32 2.88 10.88 -3.09
C ASP A 32 1.47 10.38 -2.69
N MET A 33 1.38 9.45 -1.73
CA MET A 33 0.09 8.95 -1.24
C MET A 33 -0.79 10.05 -0.64
N ALA A 34 -0.20 11.04 0.03
CA ALA A 34 -0.95 12.17 0.58
C ALA A 34 -1.56 13.05 -0.52
N ILE A 35 -0.81 13.31 -1.59
CA ILE A 35 -1.31 14.05 -2.77
C ILE A 35 -2.45 13.30 -3.43
N GLU A 36 -2.29 11.99 -3.65
CA GLU A 36 -3.33 11.14 -4.21
C GLU A 36 -4.59 11.11 -3.35
N ASN A 37 -4.44 10.99 -2.03
CA ASN A 37 -5.57 11.01 -1.10
C ASN A 37 -6.31 12.35 -1.15
N TYR A 38 -5.59 13.47 -1.23
CA TYR A 38 -6.20 14.79 -1.41
C TYR A 38 -7.05 14.86 -2.69
N ILE A 39 -6.52 14.39 -3.82
CA ILE A 39 -7.24 14.37 -5.10
C ILE A 39 -8.48 13.46 -5.02
N GLU A 40 -8.33 12.28 -4.42
CA GLU A 40 -9.42 11.32 -4.25
C GLU A 40 -10.56 11.92 -3.42
N MET A 41 -10.24 12.58 -2.30
CA MET A 41 -11.24 13.21 -1.43
C MET A 41 -11.89 14.43 -2.07
N ARG A 42 -11.14 15.21 -2.86
CA ARG A 42 -11.64 16.42 -3.53
C ARG A 42 -12.66 16.07 -4.64
N ASP A 43 -12.31 15.11 -5.50
CA ASP A 43 -13.01 14.92 -6.77
C ASP A 43 -13.89 13.67 -6.82
N SER A 44 -13.59 12.65 -6.02
CA SER A 44 -14.10 11.29 -6.28
C SER A 44 -15.17 10.79 -5.29
N VAL A 45 -15.40 11.46 -4.16
CA VAL A 45 -16.33 10.96 -3.13
C VAL A 45 -17.78 10.82 -3.59
N ASN A 46 -18.18 11.60 -4.60
CA ASN A 46 -19.50 11.51 -5.23
C ASN A 46 -19.52 10.65 -6.51
N ASN A 47 -18.37 10.14 -6.95
CA ASN A 47 -18.25 9.34 -8.16
C ASN A 47 -18.78 7.89 -7.92
N PRO A 48 -19.75 7.39 -8.71
CA PRO A 48 -20.26 6.02 -8.57
C PRO A 48 -19.18 4.94 -8.72
N ASN A 49 -18.19 5.13 -9.59
CA ASN A 49 -17.09 4.18 -9.78
C ASN A 49 -16.19 4.12 -8.55
N PHE A 50 -15.96 5.26 -7.89
CA PHE A 50 -15.23 5.31 -6.63
C PHE A 50 -15.93 4.48 -5.55
N LYS A 51 -17.25 4.61 -5.42
CA LYS A 51 -18.05 3.82 -4.46
C LYS A 51 -18.00 2.32 -4.76
N LYS A 52 -18.07 1.93 -6.04
CA LYS A 52 -17.95 0.52 -6.44
C LYS A 52 -16.57 -0.06 -6.11
N ARG A 53 -15.48 0.68 -6.42
CA ARG A 53 -14.13 0.28 -6.07
C ARG A 53 -13.96 0.13 -4.56
N ARG A 54 -14.48 1.10 -3.78
CA ARG A 54 -14.44 1.04 -2.31
C ARG A 54 -15.19 -0.15 -1.74
N GLN A 55 -16.34 -0.49 -2.33
CA GLN A 55 -17.09 -1.68 -1.94
C GLN A 55 -16.29 -2.96 -2.24
N LEU A 56 -15.68 -3.05 -3.41
CA LEU A 56 -14.81 -4.17 -3.79
C LEU A 56 -13.60 -4.31 -2.85
N GLU A 57 -12.97 -3.20 -2.45
CA GLU A 57 -11.87 -3.24 -1.47
C GLU A 57 -12.28 -3.91 -0.16
N LEU A 58 -13.46 -3.56 0.37
CA LEU A 58 -13.97 -4.12 1.63
C LEU A 58 -14.32 -5.61 1.49
N GLU A 59 -14.87 -6.01 0.35
CA GLU A 59 -15.18 -7.42 0.06
C GLU A 59 -13.90 -8.26 -0.04
N LEU A 60 -12.87 -7.73 -0.73
CA LEU A 60 -11.58 -8.40 -0.84
C LEU A 60 -10.84 -8.46 0.49
N GLU A 61 -10.93 -7.41 1.33
CA GLU A 61 -10.39 -7.42 2.70
C GLU A 61 -11.06 -8.49 3.56
N GLN A 62 -12.39 -8.61 3.50
CA GLN A 62 -13.11 -9.67 4.23
C GLN A 62 -12.73 -11.07 3.77
N LYS A 63 -12.46 -11.25 2.47
CA LYS A 63 -12.12 -12.53 1.87
C LYS A 63 -10.66 -12.94 2.08
N PHE A 64 -9.76 -11.95 2.08
CA PHE A 64 -8.31 -12.14 2.19
C PHE A 64 -7.72 -11.20 3.25
N PRO A 65 -8.11 -11.32 4.53
CA PRO A 65 -7.81 -10.32 5.56
C PRO A 65 -6.32 -10.09 5.82
N ASP A 66 -5.48 -11.08 5.54
CA ASP A 66 -4.03 -11.01 5.67
C ASP A 66 -3.33 -10.57 4.37
N LYS A 67 -4.00 -10.67 3.21
CA LYS A 67 -3.39 -10.45 1.89
C LYS A 67 -3.96 -9.27 1.11
N PHE A 68 -5.18 -8.83 1.37
CA PHE A 68 -5.76 -7.67 0.73
C PHE A 68 -6.20 -6.66 1.79
N ILE A 69 -5.27 -5.80 2.19
CA ILE A 69 -5.53 -4.74 3.17
C ILE A 69 -5.67 -3.43 2.40
N PRO A 70 -6.76 -2.66 2.56
CA PRO A 70 -6.90 -1.37 1.90
C PRO A 70 -5.72 -0.46 2.23
N ARG A 71 -5.28 0.33 1.24
CA ARG A 71 -4.09 1.18 1.40
C ARG A 71 -4.19 2.12 2.61
N TYR A 72 -5.38 2.71 2.82
CA TYR A 72 -5.64 3.54 4.00
C TYR A 72 -5.37 2.81 5.32
N SER A 73 -5.82 1.56 5.43
CA SER A 73 -5.61 0.72 6.63
C SER A 73 -4.13 0.37 6.82
N MET A 74 -3.40 0.11 5.72
CA MET A 74 -1.96 -0.13 5.77
C MET A 74 -1.18 1.10 6.26
N VAL A 75 -1.52 2.31 5.79
CA VAL A 75 -0.87 3.56 6.22
C VAL A 75 -1.20 3.89 7.67
N SER A 76 -2.45 3.71 8.09
CA SER A 76 -2.96 4.24 9.35
C SER A 76 -2.76 3.31 10.54
N PHE A 77 -2.77 1.99 10.31
CA PHE A 77 -2.87 1.01 11.38
C PHE A 77 -1.77 -0.05 11.36
N HIS A 78 -0.83 0.01 10.40
CA HIS A 78 0.29 -0.92 10.31
C HIS A 78 1.64 -0.19 10.27
N GLN A 79 2.71 -0.91 10.60
CA GLN A 79 4.08 -0.39 10.58
C GLN A 79 4.86 -0.82 9.31
N ILE A 80 4.14 -1.05 8.22
CA ILE A 80 4.72 -1.43 6.93
C ILE A 80 5.47 -0.20 6.37
N PRO A 81 6.70 -0.36 5.84
CA PRO A 81 7.38 0.73 5.14
C PRO A 81 6.50 1.36 4.07
N TYR A 82 6.36 2.70 4.07
CA TYR A 82 5.49 3.40 3.13
C TYR A 82 5.80 3.10 1.65
N ALA A 83 7.06 2.85 1.30
CA ALA A 83 7.43 2.43 -0.06
C ALA A 83 6.81 1.08 -0.43
N ASP A 84 6.72 0.14 0.51
CA ASP A 84 6.05 -1.14 0.31
C ASP A 84 4.53 -0.99 0.27
N VAL A 85 3.96 -0.13 1.12
CA VAL A 85 2.53 0.22 1.07
C VAL A 85 2.16 0.81 -0.29
N TYR A 86 2.99 1.71 -0.83
CA TYR A 86 2.79 2.33 -2.13
C TYR A 86 2.82 1.30 -3.26
N ARG A 87 3.86 0.45 -3.30
CA ARG A 87 3.99 -0.63 -4.29
C ARG A 87 2.82 -1.61 -4.21
N ARG A 88 2.45 -2.04 -3.00
CA ARG A 88 1.35 -2.98 -2.78
C ARG A 88 0.00 -2.37 -3.17
N GLY A 89 -0.23 -1.11 -2.80
CA GLY A 89 -1.43 -0.37 -3.18
C GLY A 89 -1.59 -0.24 -4.69
N ALA A 90 -0.49 -0.04 -5.44
CA ALA A 90 -0.52 -0.01 -6.90
C ALA A 90 -0.96 -1.35 -7.50
N ILE A 91 -0.46 -2.48 -6.98
CA ILE A 91 -0.87 -3.83 -7.40
C ILE A 91 -2.37 -4.04 -7.12
N GLN A 92 -2.83 -3.72 -5.91
CA GLN A 92 -4.24 -3.85 -5.54
C GLN A 92 -5.14 -3.00 -6.43
N PHE A 93 -4.73 -1.76 -6.73
CA PHE A 93 -5.49 -0.85 -7.58
C PHE A 93 -5.60 -1.36 -9.03
N ASP A 94 -4.49 -1.82 -9.62
CA ASP A 94 -4.47 -2.39 -10.96
C ASP A 94 -5.37 -3.63 -11.08
N LEU A 95 -5.28 -4.55 -10.11
CA LEU A 95 -6.13 -5.74 -10.07
C LEU A 95 -7.62 -5.42 -9.99
N MET A 96 -8.00 -4.48 -9.11
CA MET A 96 -9.39 -4.04 -9.00
C MET A 96 -9.87 -3.38 -10.30
N ASN A 97 -9.06 -2.55 -10.93
CA ASN A 97 -9.44 -1.90 -12.18
C ASN A 97 -9.64 -2.91 -13.32
N LYS A 98 -8.72 -3.86 -13.48
CA LYS A 98 -8.84 -4.94 -14.48
C LYS A 98 -10.11 -5.77 -14.26
N PHE A 99 -10.41 -6.11 -13.00
CA PHE A 99 -11.63 -6.84 -12.67
C PHE A 99 -12.88 -6.01 -12.97
N MET A 100 -12.91 -4.73 -12.55
CA MET A 100 -14.04 -3.84 -12.81
C MET A 100 -14.26 -3.54 -14.30
N ALA A 101 -13.20 -3.58 -15.11
CA ALA A 101 -13.25 -3.47 -16.56
C ALA A 101 -13.68 -4.77 -17.27
N GLY A 102 -13.76 -5.89 -16.55
CA GLY A 102 -14.07 -7.21 -17.10
C GLY A 102 -12.91 -7.85 -17.86
N GLU A 103 -11.68 -7.36 -17.67
CA GLU A 103 -10.47 -7.90 -18.31
C GLU A 103 -10.00 -9.20 -17.66
N ILE A 104 -10.30 -9.39 -16.37
CA ILE A 104 -10.01 -10.62 -15.63
C ILE A 104 -11.28 -11.12 -14.94
N SER A 105 -11.39 -12.45 -14.84
CA SER A 105 -12.43 -13.11 -14.08
C SER A 105 -12.22 -13.00 -12.57
N GLU A 106 -13.27 -13.28 -11.80
CA GLU A 106 -13.20 -13.34 -10.34
C GLU A 106 -12.18 -14.40 -9.86
N THR A 107 -12.11 -15.54 -10.54
CA THR A 107 -11.13 -16.59 -10.22
C THR A 107 -9.70 -16.09 -10.43
N GLU A 108 -9.42 -15.40 -11.54
CA GLU A 108 -8.10 -14.83 -11.82
C GLU A 108 -7.73 -13.74 -10.81
N LEU A 109 -8.68 -12.88 -10.42
CA LEU A 109 -8.48 -11.89 -9.36
C LEU A 109 -8.03 -12.57 -8.06
N HIS A 110 -8.76 -13.59 -7.60
CA HIS A 110 -8.42 -14.30 -6.36
C HIS A 110 -7.07 -15.00 -6.42
N THR A 111 -6.80 -15.73 -7.49
CA THR A 111 -5.52 -16.42 -7.67
C THR A 111 -4.37 -15.42 -7.65
N THR A 112 -4.51 -14.29 -8.35
CA THR A 112 -3.47 -13.28 -8.40
C THR A 112 -3.23 -12.62 -7.04
N ILE A 113 -4.28 -12.39 -6.25
CA ILE A 113 -4.14 -11.92 -4.86
C ILE A 113 -3.34 -12.92 -4.03
N LEU A 114 -3.63 -14.21 -4.13
CA LEU A 114 -2.96 -15.24 -3.35
C LEU A 114 -1.47 -15.37 -3.70
N GLU A 115 -1.13 -15.22 -4.99
CA GLU A 115 0.23 -15.36 -5.52
C GLU A 115 1.09 -14.09 -5.34
N GLN A 116 0.54 -12.91 -5.64
CA GLN A 116 1.32 -11.67 -5.68
C GLN A 116 1.35 -10.92 -4.35
N LEU A 117 0.32 -11.07 -3.51
CA LEU A 117 0.24 -10.36 -2.24
C LEU A 117 0.71 -11.26 -1.10
N GLN A 118 1.90 -10.95 -0.58
CA GLN A 118 2.41 -11.59 0.63
C GLN A 118 1.51 -11.22 1.82
N PRO A 119 1.28 -12.14 2.77
CA PRO A 119 0.55 -11.83 4.00
C PRO A 119 1.21 -10.69 4.78
N ILE A 120 0.39 -9.81 5.36
CA ILE A 120 0.81 -8.81 6.34
C ILE A 120 0.49 -9.42 7.71
N THR A 121 1.52 -9.85 8.43
CA THR A 121 1.44 -10.24 9.85
C THR A 121 1.54 -9.04 10.77
#